data_AF-A0A1H7YAD3-F1
#
_entry.id   AF-A0A1H7YAD3-F1
#
_cell.length_a   1.000
_cell.length_b   1.000
_cell.length_c   1.000
_cell.angle_alpha   90.00
_cell.angle_beta   90.00
_cell.angle_gamma   90.00
#
_symmetry.space_group_name_H-M   'P 1'
#
loop_
_entity.id
_entity.type
_entity.pdbx_description
1 polymer ?
#
loop_
_entity_poly.entity_id
_entity_poly.type
_entity_poly.pdbx_seq_one_letter_code
_entity_poly.pdbx_strand_id
1 'polypeptide(L)' 'MAKAQPLILPDDDREYFESIVRTRTMQAQIVSRARILLLKADGESVDAIAEKVGLNRNSVLLCLKKYKNGGAENA' A
#
# COMPACT_ATOMS: atom_id res chain seq x y z
N MET A 1 -9.85 -30.19 1.81
CA MET A 1 -9.24 -28.87 2.02
C MET A 1 -7.96 -29.07 2.82
N ALA A 2 -6.80 -28.68 2.30
CA ALA A 2 -5.55 -28.83 3.04
C ALA A 2 -5.57 -27.92 4.28
N LYS A 3 -5.23 -28.48 5.44
CA LYS A 3 -5.17 -27.72 6.70
C LYS A 3 -3.89 -26.89 6.68
N ALA A 4 -3.99 -25.56 6.79
CA ALA A 4 -2.81 -24.71 6.90
C ALA A 4 -2.03 -25.07 8.17
N GLN A 5 -0.75 -25.43 8.03
CA GLN A 5 0.16 -25.60 9.17
C GLN A 5 0.89 -24.26 9.41
N PRO A 6 0.82 -23.70 10.62
CA PRO A 6 1.49 -22.44 10.93
C PRO A 6 3.00 -22.64 10.99
N LEU A 7 3.75 -21.67 10.47
CA LEU A 7 5.20 -21.58 10.64
C LEU A 7 5.51 -21.06 12.05
N ILE A 8 6.27 -21.82 12.83
CA ILE A 8 6.76 -21.37 14.14
C ILE A 8 7.99 -20.49 13.90
N LEU A 9 7.92 -19.24 14.37
CA LEU A 9 9.02 -18.28 14.34
C LEU A 9 9.60 -18.13 15.74
N PRO A 10 10.93 -18.09 15.91
CA PRO A 10 11.57 -17.61 17.13
C PRO A 10 11.08 -16.20 17.50
N ASP A 11 11.08 -15.86 18.79
CA ASP A 11 10.59 -14.56 19.26
C ASP A 11 11.39 -13.39 18.66
N ASP A 12 12.72 -13.52 18.55
CA ASP A 12 13.59 -12.51 17.93
C ASP A 12 13.23 -12.25 16.46
N ASP A 13 12.96 -13.31 15.68
CA ASP A 13 12.55 -13.20 14.27
C ASP A 13 11.18 -12.55 14.14
N ARG A 14 10.24 -12.89 15.03
CA ARG A 14 8.91 -12.27 15.07
C ARG A 14 9.01 -10.78 15.32
N GLU A 15 9.74 -10.35 16.34
CA GLU A 15 9.92 -8.94 16.66
C GLU A 15 10.60 -8.18 15.52
N TYR A 16 11.63 -8.77 14.91
CA TYR A 16 12.32 -8.21 13.76
C TYR A 16 11.37 -8.00 12.57
N PHE A 17 10.60 -9.02 12.18
CA PHE A 17 9.66 -8.91 11.07
C PHE A 17 8.52 -7.93 11.36
N GLU A 18 8.00 -7.89 12.58
CA GLU A 18 7.02 -6.89 12.98
C GLU A 18 7.57 -5.47 12.85
N SER A 19 8.85 -5.26 13.21
CA SER A 19 9.52 -3.96 13.02
C SER A 19 9.62 -3.56 11.53
N ILE A 20 9.92 -4.53 10.66
CA ILE A 20 9.96 -4.30 9.19
C ILE A 20 8.58 -3.96 8.67
N VAL A 21 7.54 -4.70 9.06
CA VAL A 21 6.16 -4.47 8.62
C VAL A 21 5.67 -3.09 9.07
N ARG A 22 6.05 -2.64 10.27
CA ARG A 22 5.74 -1.30 10.78
C ARG A 22 6.52 -0.20 10.04
N THR A 23 7.74 -0.50 9.59
CA THR A 23 8.62 0.44 8.91
C THR A 23 8.28 0.54 7.43
N ARG A 24 7.36 1.44 7.07
CA ARG A 24 7.10 1.72 5.65
C ARG A 24 8.24 2.56 5.06
N THR A 25 9.00 2.01 4.12
CA THR A 25 10.08 2.73 3.43
C THR A 25 9.53 3.83 2.51
N MET A 26 10.32 4.89 2.28
CA MET A 26 9.95 5.95 1.34
C MET A 26 9.71 5.41 -0.08
N GLN A 27 10.54 4.47 -0.54
CA GLN A 27 10.38 3.86 -1.87
C GLN A 27 9.07 3.07 -1.99
N ALA A 28 8.68 2.32 -0.96
CA ALA A 28 7.40 1.61 -0.95
C ALA A 28 6.21 2.59 -1.03
N GLN A 29 6.31 3.76 -0.39
CA GLN A 29 5.28 4.81 -0.48
C GLN A 29 5.20 5.42 -1.89
N ILE A 30 6.35 5.77 -2.49
CA ILE A 30 6.41 6.35 -3.83
C ILE A 30 5.80 5.39 -4.86
N VAL A 31 6.20 4.10 -4.82
CA VAL A 31 5.66 3.07 -5.72
C VAL A 31 4.15 2.93 -5.56
N SER A 32 3.65 2.93 -4.31
CA SER A 32 2.21 2.80 -4.04
C SER A 32 1.42 3.98 -4.62
N ARG A 33 1.90 5.21 -4.44
CA ARG A 33 1.27 6.42 -4.97
C ARG A 33 1.30 6.47 -6.49
N ALA A 34 2.43 6.12 -7.11
CA ALA A 34 2.54 6.01 -8.56
C ALA A 34 1.53 4.99 -9.13
N ARG A 35 1.40 3.81 -8.49
CA ARG A 35 0.40 2.80 -8.90
C ARG A 35 -1.03 3.31 -8.79
N ILE A 36 -1.38 4.06 -7.73
CA ILE A 36 -2.69 4.69 -7.59
C ILE A 36 -2.97 5.64 -8.76
N LEU A 37 -2.02 6.50 -9.09
CA LEU A 37 -2.17 7.50 -10.14
C LEU A 37 -2.32 6.87 -11.52
N LEU A 38 -1.50 5.87 -11.84
CA LEU A 38 -1.58 5.13 -13.11
C LEU A 38 -2.92 4.42 -13.27
N LEU A 39 -3.33 3.63 -12.28
CA LEU A 39 -4.64 2.95 -12.32
C LEU A 39 -5.80 3.94 -12.45
N LYS A 40 -5.71 5.11 -11.78
CA LYS A 40 -6.73 6.13 -11.91
C LYS A 40 -6.76 6.77 -13.30
N ALA A 41 -5.60 6.95 -13.93
CA ALA A 41 -5.49 7.41 -15.31
C ALA A 41 -6.09 6.40 -16.30
N ASP A 42 -5.97 5.10 -16.01
CA ASP A 42 -6.59 4.01 -16.78
C ASP A 42 -8.11 3.88 -16.55
N GLY A 43 -8.72 4.76 -15.75
CA GLY A 43 -10.17 4.82 -15.54
C GLY A 43 -10.69 3.96 -14.39
N GLU A 44 -9.82 3.32 -13.62
CA GLU A 44 -10.23 2.45 -12.51
C GLU A 44 -11.00 3.20 -11.42
N SER A 45 -11.91 2.47 -10.77
CA SER A 45 -12.65 2.97 -9.62
C SER A 45 -11.76 3.03 -8.38
N VAL A 46 -12.08 3.91 -7.42
CA VAL A 46 -11.29 4.05 -6.19
C VAL A 46 -11.26 2.75 -5.39
N ASP A 47 -12.36 2.01 -5.39
CA ASP A 47 -12.47 0.73 -4.68
C ASP A 47 -11.62 -0.35 -5.35
N ALA A 48 -11.65 -0.46 -6.68
CA ALA A 48 -10.79 -1.38 -7.42
C ALA A 48 -9.30 -1.06 -7.23
N ILE A 49 -8.93 0.22 -7.18
CA ILE A 49 -7.56 0.65 -6.88
C ILE A 49 -7.16 0.22 -5.47
N ALA A 50 -8.01 0.49 -4.47
CA ALA A 50 -7.78 0.15 -3.07
C ALA A 50 -7.46 -1.34 -2.89
N GLU A 51 -8.24 -2.21 -3.54
CA GLU A 51 -8.00 -3.66 -3.58
C GLU A 51 -6.67 -4.01 -4.24
N LYS A 52 -6.38 -3.46 -5.43
CA LYS A 52 -5.15 -3.76 -6.20
C LYS A 52 -3.85 -3.30 -5.52
N VAL A 53 -3.90 -2.22 -4.75
CA VAL A 53 -2.73 -1.64 -4.07
C VAL A 53 -2.65 -2.01 -2.58
N GLY A 54 -3.64 -2.73 -2.05
CA GLY A 54 -3.67 -3.15 -0.64
C GLY A 54 -3.79 -1.99 0.34
N LEU A 55 -4.50 -0.91 -0.03
CA LEU A 55 -4.74 0.25 0.82
C LEU A 55 -6.23 0.47 1.02
N ASN A 56 -6.60 1.20 2.07
CA ASN A 56 -7.99 1.61 2.23
C ASN A 56 -8.38 2.72 1.23
N ARG A 57 -9.68 2.80 0.94
CA ARG A 57 -10.28 3.81 0.05
C ARG A 57 -9.85 5.25 0.37
N ASN A 58 -9.81 5.60 1.66
CA ASN A 58 -9.46 6.95 2.11
C ASN A 58 -8.01 7.33 1.77
N SER A 59 -7.09 6.37 1.84
CA SER A 59 -5.68 6.56 1.46
C SER A 59 -5.54 6.83 -0.04
N VAL A 60 -6.32 6.10 -0.86
CA VAL A 60 -6.39 6.33 -2.31
C VAL A 60 -6.93 7.72 -2.60
N LEU A 61 -8.06 8.10 -1.99
CA LEU A 61 -8.65 9.44 -2.15
C LEU A 61 -7.69 10.56 -1.72
N LEU A 62 -6.96 10.38 -0.63
CA LEU A 62 -5.99 11.34 -0.15
C LEU A 62 -4.84 11.52 -1.16
N CYS A 63 -4.29 10.43 -1.70
CA CYS A 63 -3.25 10.50 -2.73
C CYS A 63 -3.74 11.27 -3.97
N LEU A 64 -4.93 10.94 -4.47
CA LEU A 64 -5.53 11.64 -5.61
C LEU A 64 -5.78 13.13 -5.32
N LYS A 65 -6.25 13.47 -4.10
CA LYS A 65 -6.45 14.86 -3.68
C LYS A 65 -5.14 15.62 -3.66
N LYS A 66 -4.09 15.03 -3.08
CA LYS A 66 -2.77 15.66 -3.01
C LYS A 66 -2.16 15.89 -4.39
N TYR A 67 -2.27 14.90 -5.28
CA TYR A 67 -1.84 15.05 -6.67
C TYR A 67 -2.59 16.18 -7.39
N LYS A 68 -3.91 16.28 -7.22
CA LYS A 68 -4.69 17.38 -7.80
C LYS A 68 -4.26 18.76 -7.27
N ASN A 69 -3.82 18.82 -6.03
CA ASN A 69 -3.42 20.08 -5.39
C ASN A 69 -1.98 20.52 -5.69
N GLY A 70 -1.10 19.59 -6.09
CA GLY A 70 0.32 19.90 -6.20
C GLY A 70 1.17 18.93 -7.01
N GLY A 71 0.57 18.18 -7.94
CA GLY A 71 1.33 17.34 -8.87
C GLY A 71 2.01 16.13 -8.24
N ALA A 72 2.99 15.58 -8.96
CA ALA A 72 3.65 14.32 -8.63
C ALA A 72 4.46 14.41 -7.32
N GLU A 73 5.05 15.56 -7.04
CA GLU A 73 5.84 15.83 -5.83
C GLU A 73 5.00 15.83 -4.55
N ASN A 74 3.68 16.06 -4.65
CA ASN A 74 2.79 16.17 -3.50
C ASN A 74 1.91 14.93 -3.27
N ALA A 75 1.76 14.06 -4.27
CA ALA A 75 0.89 12.86 -4.23
C ALA A 75 1.11 11.97 -3.00
#